data_AF-A0A8H3AYW6-F1
#
_entry.id   AF-A0A8H3AYW6-F1
#
_cell.length_a   1.000
_cell.length_b   1.000
_cell.length_c   1.000
_cell.angle_alpha   90.00
_cell.angle_beta   90.00
_cell.angle_gamma   90.00
#
_symmetry.space_group_name_H-M   'P 1'
#
loop_
_entity.id
_entity.type
_entity.pdbx_description
1 polymer ?
#
loop_
_entity_poly.entity_id
_entity_poly.type
_entity_poly.pdbx_seq_one_letter_code
_entity_poly.pdbx_strand_id
1 'polypeptide(L)'
;MSNLHGSIFALRALLRPGLLVPAIRINTISRLDFAALKQAGYTGVVFDRDNCLTIPHRDTLDAWNRCKVTFGRENMLVVSNSAGTSDDPLGIQAESLACNLGVPVFRHRRKKPACGEEIIQYFRLKQAASIHKTPEPTPSSTQSEASPSPSLNDPLDLANVIAPISPKSETRVVVSPTTTTGPRLLVIGDRLFTDILLSTTLPSSNDHLPIWTTRLWKTPDLPVLRFIEQSILRLVLWHRNQTFRNGVIEQRARGETWLGKEGWLWWVRKRVLMAVQRGKPIPPGPVPSPANPLAKFILPLPAVVPWRPTTYLGWAWYYSKIFAKYTGKGSWIALVWAWVGARGAVTKSWSLGMKKIEEARARRTRKVVVAQPAEVKSS
;
A
#
# COMPACT_ATOMS: atom_id res chain seq x y z
N MET A 1 -34.51 -2.13 7.43
CA MET A 1 -34.35 -3.27 6.52
C MET A 1 -32.91 -3.74 6.59
N SER A 2 -32.69 -4.98 7.03
CA SER A 2 -31.37 -5.60 7.16
C SER A 2 -30.61 -5.53 5.83
N ASN A 3 -29.30 -5.25 5.89
CA ASN A 3 -28.40 -5.10 4.73
C ASN A 3 -28.21 -6.44 3.99
N LEU A 4 -29.27 -7.00 3.39
CA LEU A 4 -29.25 -8.27 2.66
C LEU A 4 -28.08 -8.32 1.66
N HIS A 5 -27.84 -7.20 0.98
CA HIS A 5 -26.76 -7.06 0.03
C HIS A 5 -25.40 -7.11 0.72
N GLY A 6 -25.22 -6.42 1.85
CA GLY A 6 -24.00 -6.49 2.66
C GLY A 6 -23.67 -7.92 3.10
N SER A 7 -24.68 -8.68 3.52
CA SER A 7 -24.53 -10.10 3.89
C SER A 7 -24.15 -10.98 2.70
N ILE A 8 -24.74 -10.76 1.52
CA ILE A 8 -24.38 -11.47 0.28
C ILE A 8 -22.92 -11.20 -0.10
N PHE A 9 -22.47 -9.95 -0.02
CA PHE A 9 -21.07 -9.61 -0.29
C PHE A 9 -20.11 -10.19 0.75
N ALA A 10 -20.48 -10.19 2.02
CA ALA A 10 -19.71 -10.86 3.07
C ALA A 10 -19.60 -12.38 2.82
N LEU A 11 -20.71 -13.04 2.48
CA LEU A 11 -20.70 -14.46 2.11
C LEU A 11 -19.83 -14.73 0.88
N ARG A 12 -19.94 -13.87 -0.15
CA ARG A 12 -19.08 -13.95 -1.34
C ARG A 12 -17.60 -13.79 -1.00
N ALA A 13 -17.26 -12.89 -0.08
CA ALA A 13 -15.90 -12.72 0.40
C ALA A 13 -15.41 -13.93 1.22
N LEU A 14 -16.28 -14.61 1.97
CA LEU A 14 -15.93 -15.85 2.66
C LEU A 14 -15.68 -17.00 1.67
N LEU A 15 -16.52 -17.14 0.64
CA LEU A 15 -16.36 -18.16 -0.41
C LEU A 15 -15.19 -17.87 -1.35
N ARG A 16 -14.86 -16.59 -1.57
CA ARG A 16 -13.74 -16.14 -2.42
C ARG A 16 -12.90 -15.10 -1.67
N PRO A 17 -12.09 -15.52 -0.68
CA PRO A 17 -11.37 -14.60 0.20
C PRO A 17 -10.26 -13.83 -0.53
N GLY A 18 -9.89 -14.26 -1.74
CA GLY A 18 -9.06 -13.51 -2.67
C GLY A 18 -9.57 -12.11 -3.04
N LEU A 19 -10.88 -11.85 -2.90
CA LEU A 19 -11.48 -10.54 -3.16
C LEU A 19 -11.11 -9.47 -2.13
N LEU A 20 -10.65 -9.89 -0.95
CA LEU A 20 -10.25 -9.00 0.14
C LEU A 20 -8.78 -8.57 0.06
N VAL A 21 -8.06 -9.01 -0.97
CA VAL A 21 -6.63 -8.73 -1.13
C VAL A 21 -6.45 -7.36 -1.78
N PRO A 22 -5.96 -6.33 -1.06
CA PRO A 22 -5.70 -5.04 -1.66
C PRO A 22 -4.42 -5.08 -2.49
N ALA A 23 -4.34 -4.25 -3.53
CA ALA A 23 -3.16 -4.16 -4.38
C ALA A 23 -2.02 -3.41 -3.68
N ILE A 24 -2.38 -2.36 -2.94
CA ILE A 24 -1.45 -1.54 -2.17
C ILE A 24 -1.96 -1.42 -0.73
N ARG A 25 -1.04 -1.50 0.23
CA ARG A 25 -1.25 -1.26 1.66
C ARG A 25 -0.38 -0.09 2.12
N ILE A 26 -1.00 0.97 2.59
CA ILE A 26 -0.33 2.17 3.11
C ILE A 26 -0.83 2.50 4.51
N ASN A 27 -0.07 3.28 5.26
CA ASN A 27 -0.53 3.80 6.55
C ASN A 27 -1.52 4.95 6.35
N THR A 28 -1.15 5.96 5.58
CA THR A 28 -1.90 7.18 5.27
C THR A 28 -1.79 7.50 3.78
N ILE A 29 -2.77 8.23 3.26
CA ILE A 29 -2.83 8.65 1.85
C ILE A 29 -1.62 9.51 1.43
N SER A 30 -0.91 10.11 2.38
CA SER A 30 0.29 10.91 2.14
C SER A 30 1.43 10.14 1.49
N ARG A 31 1.44 8.81 1.64
CA ARG A 31 2.43 7.93 1.00
C ARG A 31 2.16 7.64 -0.46
N LEU A 32 1.05 8.10 -1.03
CA LEU A 32 0.76 7.88 -2.44
C LEU A 32 1.41 8.96 -3.31
N ASP A 33 1.98 8.51 -4.43
CA ASP A 33 2.33 9.37 -5.54
C ASP A 33 1.15 9.46 -6.51
N PHE A 34 0.31 10.49 -6.30
CA PHE A 34 -0.85 10.75 -7.15
C PHE A 34 -0.45 11.07 -8.60
N ALA A 35 0.70 11.70 -8.83
CA ALA A 35 1.15 12.07 -10.18
C ALA A 35 1.53 10.81 -10.96
N ALA A 36 2.29 9.91 -10.35
CA ALA A 36 2.63 8.62 -10.95
C ALA A 36 1.36 7.78 -11.24
N LEU A 37 0.37 7.79 -10.33
CA LEU A 37 -0.91 7.12 -10.55
C LEU A 37 -1.68 7.72 -11.74
N LYS A 38 -1.76 9.05 -11.84
CA LYS A 38 -2.42 9.70 -12.98
C LYS A 38 -1.72 9.36 -14.31
N GLN A 39 -0.38 9.37 -14.32
CA GLN A 39 0.42 8.98 -15.49
C GLN A 39 0.24 7.50 -15.87
N ALA A 40 -0.06 6.62 -14.91
CA ALA A 40 -0.37 5.21 -15.17
C ALA A 40 -1.76 4.99 -15.79
N GLY A 41 -2.54 6.06 -16.00
CA GLY A 41 -3.83 6.04 -16.69
C GLY A 41 -5.04 5.92 -15.78
N TYR A 42 -4.91 6.10 -14.46
CA TYR A 42 -6.07 6.18 -13.58
C TYR A 42 -6.83 7.48 -13.81
N THR A 43 -8.13 7.39 -14.09
CA THR A 43 -8.96 8.53 -14.47
C THR A 43 -9.61 9.21 -13.28
N GLY A 44 -9.91 8.46 -12.21
CA GLY A 44 -10.61 9.00 -11.03
C GLY A 44 -10.26 8.30 -9.72
N VAL A 45 -10.65 8.92 -8.61
CA VAL A 45 -10.34 8.48 -7.24
C VAL A 45 -11.60 8.44 -6.39
N VAL A 46 -11.83 7.31 -5.74
CA VAL A 46 -12.92 7.07 -4.81
C VAL A 46 -12.34 6.94 -3.41
N PHE A 47 -12.76 7.82 -2.50
CA PHE A 47 -12.34 7.80 -1.10
C PHE A 47 -13.46 7.34 -0.18
N ASP A 48 -13.15 6.45 0.75
CA ASP A 48 -13.98 6.32 1.95
C ASP A 48 -13.92 7.60 2.80
N ARG A 49 -15.02 7.92 3.48
CA ARG A 49 -15.08 8.97 4.49
C ARG A 49 -14.58 8.47 5.85
N ASP A 50 -15.19 7.38 6.33
CA ASP A 50 -15.10 6.99 7.73
C ASP A 50 -13.71 6.43 8.03
N ASN A 51 -13.03 6.94 9.06
CA ASN A 51 -11.66 6.56 9.45
C ASN A 51 -10.55 6.73 8.39
N CYS A 52 -10.87 7.15 7.15
CA CYS A 52 -9.92 7.42 6.07
C CYS A 52 -9.53 8.91 6.00
N LEU A 53 -10.51 9.82 6.06
CA LEU A 53 -10.30 11.27 5.84
C LEU A 53 -10.49 12.16 7.09
N THR A 54 -11.07 11.65 8.18
CA THR A 54 -11.54 12.51 9.29
C THR A 54 -10.48 12.78 10.39
N ILE A 55 -10.33 14.08 10.67
CA ILE A 55 -9.27 14.79 11.44
C ILE A 55 -7.89 14.70 10.78
N PRO A 56 -7.65 15.51 9.74
CA PRO A 56 -6.42 15.43 8.98
C PRO A 56 -5.29 16.14 9.74
N HIS A 57 -4.22 15.41 10.03
CA HIS A 57 -2.92 16.04 10.29
C HIS A 57 -2.44 16.77 9.03
N ARG A 58 -1.50 17.71 9.18
CA ARG A 58 -0.93 18.50 8.09
C ARG A 58 -0.58 17.65 6.85
N ASP A 59 0.09 16.52 7.07
CA ASP A 59 0.48 15.59 5.99
C ASP A 59 -0.70 15.00 5.21
N THR A 60 -1.85 14.77 5.86
CA THR A 60 -3.06 14.24 5.22
C THR A 60 -3.76 15.34 4.42
N LEU A 61 -3.77 16.58 4.93
CA LEU A 61 -4.27 17.75 4.20
C LEU A 61 -3.44 18.03 2.95
N ASP A 62 -2.12 17.98 3.07
CA ASP A 62 -1.21 18.22 1.94
C ASP A 62 -1.39 17.14 0.87
N ALA A 63 -1.53 15.87 1.29
CA ALA A 63 -1.85 14.77 0.38
C ALA A 63 -3.20 14.94 -0.31
N TRP A 64 -4.23 15.36 0.44
CA TRP A 64 -5.56 15.64 -0.10
C TRP A 64 -5.51 16.76 -1.15
N ASN A 65 -4.79 17.84 -0.88
CA ASN A 65 -4.60 18.95 -1.81
C ASN A 65 -3.81 18.51 -3.06
N ARG A 66 -2.73 17.72 -2.90
CA ARG A 66 -2.01 17.13 -4.04
C ARG A 66 -2.92 16.26 -4.91
N CYS A 67 -3.78 15.46 -4.29
CA CYS A 67 -4.75 14.64 -5.00
C CYS A 67 -5.75 15.51 -5.80
N LYS A 68 -6.32 16.55 -5.18
CA LYS A 68 -7.21 17.52 -5.85
C LYS A 68 -6.56 18.21 -7.04
N VAL A 69 -5.30 18.64 -6.91
CA VAL A 69 -4.55 19.28 -8.01
C VAL A 69 -4.28 18.28 -9.14
N THR A 70 -3.97 17.03 -8.80
CA THR A 70 -3.58 16.02 -9.80
C THR A 70 -4.75 15.43 -10.58
N PHE A 71 -5.84 15.10 -9.89
CA PHE A 71 -7.00 14.46 -10.50
C PHE A 71 -8.08 15.45 -10.90
N GLY A 72 -8.14 16.63 -10.27
CA GLY A 72 -9.29 17.54 -10.37
C GLY A 72 -10.40 17.15 -9.39
N ARG A 73 -11.18 18.13 -8.93
CA ARG A 73 -12.25 17.91 -7.95
C ARG A 73 -13.36 17.03 -8.51
N GLU A 74 -13.60 17.15 -9.81
CA GLU A 74 -14.63 16.43 -10.58
C GLU A 74 -14.30 14.95 -10.81
N ASN A 75 -13.03 14.57 -10.74
CA ASN A 75 -12.60 13.17 -10.85
C ASN A 75 -12.32 12.53 -9.49
N MET A 76 -12.64 13.23 -8.40
CA MET A 76 -12.61 12.71 -7.04
C MET A 76 -14.03 12.51 -6.55
N LEU A 77 -14.28 11.41 -5.84
CA LEU A 77 -15.58 11.08 -5.30
C LEU A 77 -15.43 10.52 -3.88
N VAL A 78 -16.20 11.05 -2.94
CA VAL A 78 -16.23 10.53 -1.56
C VAL A 78 -17.45 9.64 -1.38
N VAL A 79 -17.26 8.42 -0.88
CA VAL A 79 -18.34 7.45 -0.68
C VAL A 79 -18.41 7.04 0.79
N SER A 80 -19.51 7.41 1.44
CA SER A 80 -19.78 7.10 2.85
C SER A 80 -20.93 6.11 2.97
N ASN A 81 -20.93 5.29 4.03
CA ASN A 81 -22.08 4.46 4.37
C ASN A 81 -23.14 5.23 5.19
N SER A 82 -22.75 6.37 5.78
CA SER A 82 -23.61 7.22 6.62
C SER A 82 -24.14 8.46 5.89
N ALA A 83 -23.39 9.03 4.94
CA ALA A 83 -23.74 10.25 4.22
C ALA A 83 -24.12 9.94 2.76
N GLY A 84 -25.20 10.55 2.26
CA GLY A 84 -25.69 10.30 0.90
C GLY A 84 -26.36 8.94 0.72
N THR A 85 -26.83 8.32 1.81
CA THR A 85 -27.51 7.02 1.82
C THR A 85 -28.93 7.16 2.39
N SER A 86 -29.65 6.05 2.56
CA SER A 86 -30.93 6.03 3.28
C SER A 86 -30.85 6.61 4.71
N ASP A 87 -29.66 6.64 5.31
CA ASP A 87 -29.43 7.21 6.65
C ASP A 87 -29.32 8.75 6.61
N ASP A 88 -29.24 9.34 5.41
CA ASP A 88 -29.19 10.78 5.15
C ASP A 88 -30.30 11.16 4.15
N PRO A 89 -31.58 11.01 4.52
CA PRO A 89 -32.71 11.14 3.59
C PRO A 89 -32.83 12.53 2.98
N LEU A 90 -32.41 13.57 3.71
CA LEU A 90 -32.38 14.96 3.24
C LEU A 90 -31.08 15.31 2.50
N GLY A 91 -30.08 14.42 2.47
CA GLY A 91 -28.80 14.65 1.82
C GLY A 91 -27.94 15.74 2.47
N ILE A 92 -28.30 16.19 3.69
CA ILE A 92 -27.64 17.29 4.39
C ILE A 92 -26.24 16.90 4.81
N GLN A 93 -26.04 15.66 5.27
CA GLN A 93 -24.69 15.21 5.65
C GLN A 93 -23.79 15.10 4.42
N ALA A 94 -24.31 14.61 3.30
CA ALA A 94 -23.59 14.58 2.03
C ALA A 94 -23.20 15.98 1.56
N GLU A 95 -24.13 16.94 1.61
CA GLU A 95 -23.88 18.31 1.17
C GLU A 95 -22.86 19.02 2.07
N SER A 96 -23.04 18.94 3.39
CA SER A 96 -22.09 19.49 4.35
C SER A 96 -20.69 18.91 4.17
N LEU A 97 -20.58 17.59 3.94
CA LEU A 97 -19.31 16.93 3.69
C LEU A 97 -18.69 17.36 2.37
N ALA A 98 -19.49 17.52 1.31
CA ALA A 98 -19.02 17.98 0.01
C ALA A 98 -18.47 19.41 0.09
N CYS A 99 -19.18 20.31 0.78
CA CYS A 99 -18.73 21.67 1.05
C CYS A 99 -17.40 21.70 1.82
N ASN A 100 -17.30 20.91 2.89
CA ASN A 100 -16.11 20.88 3.74
C ASN A 100 -14.86 20.30 3.04
N LEU A 101 -15.04 19.27 2.21
CA LEU A 101 -13.93 18.60 1.52
C LEU A 101 -13.58 19.26 0.17
N GLY A 102 -14.52 20.02 -0.41
CA GLY A 102 -14.41 20.64 -1.72
C GLY A 102 -14.42 19.64 -2.87
N VAL A 103 -15.05 18.47 -2.67
CA VAL A 103 -15.20 17.39 -3.66
C VAL A 103 -16.61 16.79 -3.53
N PRO A 104 -17.19 16.22 -4.61
CA PRO A 104 -18.52 15.65 -4.53
C PRO A 104 -18.56 14.42 -3.62
N VAL A 105 -19.65 14.32 -2.85
CA VAL A 105 -19.99 13.13 -2.06
C VAL A 105 -21.04 12.35 -2.82
N PHE A 106 -20.82 11.06 -2.98
CA PHE A 106 -21.70 10.20 -3.75
C PHE A 106 -23.02 9.96 -3.01
N ARG A 107 -24.13 10.25 -3.69
CA ARG A 107 -25.47 9.89 -3.24
C ARG A 107 -25.85 8.55 -3.87
N HIS A 108 -26.03 7.52 -3.05
CA HIS A 108 -26.29 6.16 -3.51
C HIS A 108 -27.42 5.51 -2.73
N ARG A 109 -28.15 4.62 -3.40
CA ARG A 109 -29.29 3.93 -2.77
C ARG A 109 -28.82 2.74 -1.94
N ARG A 110 -27.74 2.09 -2.36
CA ARG A 110 -27.22 0.86 -1.75
C ARG A 110 -25.89 1.13 -1.06
N LYS A 111 -25.78 0.81 0.23
CA LYS A 111 -24.52 0.96 0.98
C LYS A 111 -23.38 0.15 0.37
N LYS A 112 -22.13 0.58 0.62
CA LYS A 112 -20.93 -0.17 0.25
C LYS A 112 -20.97 -1.56 0.88
N PRO A 113 -20.56 -2.62 0.17
CA PRO A 113 -19.90 -2.63 -1.15
C PRO A 113 -20.85 -2.70 -2.36
N ALA A 114 -22.17 -2.58 -2.18
CA ALA A 114 -23.14 -2.85 -3.25
C ALA A 114 -23.35 -1.70 -4.25
N CYS A 115 -22.78 -0.51 -4.03
CA CYS A 115 -22.88 0.67 -4.90
C CYS A 115 -21.91 0.70 -6.09
N GLY A 116 -21.20 -0.41 -6.39
CA GLY A 116 -20.14 -0.43 -7.40
C GLY A 116 -20.58 0.03 -8.80
N GLU A 117 -21.70 -0.50 -9.28
CA GLU A 117 -22.26 -0.13 -10.60
C GLU A 117 -22.63 1.36 -10.67
N GLU A 118 -23.25 1.89 -9.61
CA GLU A 118 -23.66 3.29 -9.54
C GLU A 118 -22.43 4.22 -9.63
N ILE A 119 -21.31 3.85 -8.99
CA ILE A 119 -20.04 4.60 -9.05
C ILE A 119 -19.47 4.60 -10.47
N ILE A 120 -19.44 3.44 -11.13
CA ILE A 120 -18.91 3.36 -12.50
C ILE A 120 -19.77 4.19 -13.46
N GLN A 121 -21.09 4.10 -13.34
CA GLN A 121 -22.01 4.91 -14.13
C GLN A 121 -21.79 6.41 -13.90
N TYR A 122 -21.59 6.84 -12.66
CA TYR A 122 -21.25 8.23 -12.34
C TYR A 122 -20.02 8.72 -13.11
N PHE A 123 -18.92 7.95 -13.07
CA PHE A 123 -17.69 8.33 -13.79
C PHE A 123 -17.84 8.27 -15.32
N ARG A 124 -18.60 7.31 -15.86
CA ARG A 124 -18.88 7.24 -17.30
C ARG A 124 -19.65 8.47 -17.79
N LEU A 125 -20.70 8.86 -17.08
CA LEU A 125 -21.50 10.05 -17.43
C LEU A 125 -20.66 11.32 -17.35
N LYS A 126 -19.77 11.43 -16.35
CA LYS A 126 -18.84 12.56 -16.24
C LYS A 126 -17.83 12.62 -17.38
N GLN A 127 -17.26 11.48 -17.77
CA GLN A 127 -16.35 11.41 -18.91
C GLN A 127 -17.05 11.80 -20.22
N ALA A 128 -18.27 11.30 -20.46
CA ALA A 128 -19.07 11.67 -21.62
C ALA A 128 -19.38 13.18 -21.66
N ALA A 129 -19.77 13.77 -20.52
CA ALA A 129 -20.02 15.21 -20.41
C ALA A 129 -18.76 16.06 -20.64
N SER A 130 -17.58 15.56 -20.30
CA SER A 130 -16.31 16.27 -20.56
C SER A 130 -15.92 16.27 -22.04
N ILE A 131 -16.31 15.24 -22.81
CA ILE A 131 -16.01 15.14 -24.25
C ILE A 131 -16.83 16.16 -25.06
N HIS A 132 -18.08 16.40 -24.66
CA HIS A 132 -18.95 17.38 -25.33
C HIS A 132 -18.66 18.86 -24.99
N LYS A 133 -17.65 19.16 -24.16
CA LYS A 133 -17.31 20.53 -23.74
C LYS A 133 -16.19 21.18 -24.58
N THR A 134 -15.97 20.71 -25.80
CA THR A 134 -15.03 21.32 -26.78
C THR A 134 -15.64 22.62 -27.32
N PRO A 135 -14.89 23.74 -27.47
CA PRO A 135 -15.48 25.06 -27.57
C PRO A 135 -16.21 25.26 -28.90
N GLU A 136 -17.48 25.62 -28.83
CA GLU A 136 -18.17 26.26 -29.95
C GLU A 136 -17.43 27.54 -30.35
N PRO A 137 -17.29 27.82 -31.65
CA PRO A 137 -16.73 29.09 -32.11
C PRO A 137 -17.66 30.22 -31.66
N THR A 138 -17.06 31.21 -31.01
CA THR A 138 -17.70 32.44 -30.57
C THR A 138 -18.48 33.09 -31.72
N PRO A 139 -19.80 33.36 -31.59
CA PRO A 139 -20.47 34.22 -32.54
C PRO A 139 -19.96 35.64 -32.29
N SER A 140 -19.21 36.15 -33.25
CA SER A 140 -18.83 37.56 -33.34
C SER A 140 -20.09 38.43 -33.26
N SER A 141 -20.14 39.27 -32.24
CA SER A 141 -21.02 40.43 -32.19
C SER A 141 -20.69 41.37 -33.34
N THR A 142 -21.66 41.65 -34.20
CA THR A 142 -21.65 42.86 -35.02
C THR A 142 -23.05 43.45 -35.00
N GLN A 143 -23.11 44.70 -34.58
CA GLN A 143 -24.30 45.52 -34.44
C GLN A 143 -24.82 45.94 -35.82
N SER A 144 -26.13 46.20 -35.85
CA SER A 144 -26.97 46.81 -36.89
C SER A 144 -26.28 47.67 -37.96
N GLU A 145 -26.71 47.52 -39.21
CA GLU A 145 -27.23 48.63 -40.02
C GLU A 145 -28.02 48.12 -41.25
N ALA A 146 -28.87 49.00 -41.77
CA ALA A 146 -30.10 48.75 -42.50
C ALA A 146 -29.94 48.30 -43.97
N SER A 147 -31.01 47.68 -44.51
CA SER A 147 -31.28 47.49 -45.94
C SER A 147 -31.24 48.83 -46.71
N PRO A 148 -30.93 48.86 -48.03
CA PRO A 148 -31.88 48.37 -49.06
C PRO A 148 -31.23 47.66 -50.28
N SER A 149 -31.96 46.74 -50.91
CA SER A 149 -31.78 46.32 -52.33
C SER A 149 -32.37 47.42 -53.27
N PRO A 150 -32.24 47.43 -54.62
CA PRO A 150 -31.86 46.35 -55.56
C PRO A 150 -31.01 46.77 -56.81
N SER A 151 -30.48 45.80 -57.58
CA SER A 151 -30.30 45.79 -59.07
C SER A 151 -29.32 44.66 -59.46
N LEU A 152 -29.68 43.68 -60.29
CA LEU A 152 -29.88 43.64 -61.76
C LEU A 152 -28.56 43.69 -62.58
N ASN A 153 -28.32 42.56 -63.25
CA ASN A 153 -27.63 42.35 -64.53
C ASN A 153 -26.15 41.91 -64.54
N ASP A 154 -26.03 40.66 -65.01
CA ASP A 154 -25.14 40.18 -66.07
C ASP A 154 -23.96 39.23 -65.76
N PRO A 155 -23.69 38.29 -66.71
CA PRO A 155 -23.20 36.95 -66.43
C PRO A 155 -21.81 36.69 -67.08
N LEU A 156 -21.35 35.43 -66.97
CA LEU A 156 -20.09 34.86 -67.48
C LEU A 156 -18.83 35.19 -66.65
N ASP A 157 -18.27 34.16 -66.01
CA ASP A 157 -17.20 33.47 -66.73
C ASP A 157 -17.06 32.00 -66.30
N LEU A 158 -17.01 31.16 -67.32
CA LEU A 158 -16.90 29.72 -67.28
C LEU A 158 -15.40 29.36 -67.36
N ALA A 159 -15.07 28.20 -66.82
CA ALA A 159 -13.88 27.38 -67.12
C ALA A 159 -12.58 27.64 -66.33
N ASN A 160 -12.30 26.71 -65.41
CA ASN A 160 -11.19 25.75 -65.48
C ASN A 160 -11.15 25.01 -64.12
N VAL A 161 -11.77 23.84 -63.94
CA VAL A 161 -11.29 22.50 -64.38
C VAL A 161 -9.80 22.31 -64.09
N ILE A 162 -9.48 21.61 -62.99
CA ILE A 162 -8.69 20.36 -62.92
C ILE A 162 -8.39 20.07 -61.44
N ALA A 163 -9.11 19.11 -60.85
CA ALA A 163 -8.53 18.08 -59.99
C ALA A 163 -8.21 16.88 -60.92
N PRO A 164 -7.38 15.85 -60.57
CA PRO A 164 -7.15 15.30 -59.23
C PRO A 164 -5.73 14.73 -58.98
N ILE A 165 -5.57 14.04 -57.85
CA ILE A 165 -4.78 12.79 -57.61
C ILE A 165 -3.86 12.86 -56.37
N SER A 166 -4.28 12.15 -55.34
CA SER A 166 -3.48 11.59 -54.22
C SER A 166 -2.72 10.34 -54.72
N PRO A 167 -1.54 9.94 -54.21
CA PRO A 167 -1.53 9.06 -53.02
C PRO A 167 -0.25 9.05 -52.12
N LYS A 168 -0.44 8.50 -50.90
CA LYS A 168 0.51 7.74 -50.03
C LYS A 168 1.62 8.54 -49.31
N SER A 169 1.51 8.77 -47.99
CA SER A 169 1.70 7.86 -46.83
C SER A 169 3.17 7.70 -46.41
N GLU A 170 3.58 8.40 -45.35
CA GLU A 170 4.72 8.01 -44.52
C GLU A 170 4.42 8.26 -43.03
N THR A 171 3.99 7.16 -42.42
CA THR A 171 4.14 6.67 -41.04
C THR A 171 4.76 7.63 -40.01
N ARG A 172 3.93 8.46 -39.37
CA ARG A 172 4.22 8.93 -38.01
C ARG A 172 3.74 7.85 -37.04
N VAL A 173 4.67 7.16 -36.39
CA VAL A 173 4.39 6.24 -35.29
C VAL A 173 3.79 7.05 -34.14
N VAL A 174 2.47 7.21 -34.17
CA VAL A 174 1.67 7.62 -33.03
C VAL A 174 1.61 6.40 -32.12
N VAL A 175 2.34 6.46 -31.01
CA VAL A 175 2.12 5.55 -29.89
C VAL A 175 0.73 5.88 -29.35
N SER A 176 -0.27 5.18 -29.86
CA SER A 176 -1.64 5.21 -29.34
C SER A 176 -1.62 4.73 -27.89
N PRO A 177 -2.09 5.51 -26.91
CA PRO A 177 -2.41 4.94 -25.62
C PRO A 177 -3.58 3.98 -25.83
N THR A 178 -3.38 2.72 -25.47
CA THR A 178 -4.39 1.66 -25.45
C THR A 178 -5.75 2.16 -24.96
N THR A 179 -6.69 2.33 -25.88
CA THR A 179 -8.10 2.61 -25.61
C THR A 179 -8.74 1.38 -24.98
N THR A 180 -8.75 1.34 -23.65
CA THR A 180 -9.65 0.47 -22.87
C THR A 180 -10.83 1.35 -22.44
N THR A 181 -12.00 1.09 -23.03
CA THR A 181 -13.21 1.93 -22.97
C THR A 181 -13.93 1.81 -21.61
N GLY A 182 -13.35 2.38 -20.55
CA GLY A 182 -13.98 2.46 -19.23
C GLY A 182 -13.16 3.28 -18.21
N PRO A 183 -13.80 3.83 -17.16
CA PRO A 183 -13.09 4.59 -16.13
C PRO A 183 -12.16 3.68 -15.32
N ARG A 184 -10.87 4.03 -15.24
CA ARG A 184 -9.90 3.36 -14.35
C ARG A 184 -9.87 4.08 -13.01
N LEU A 185 -10.33 3.42 -11.96
CA LEU A 185 -10.54 4.06 -10.65
C LEU A 185 -9.57 3.59 -9.59
N LEU A 186 -9.08 4.52 -8.79
CA LEU A 186 -8.43 4.26 -7.51
C LEU A 186 -9.51 4.18 -6.43
N VAL A 187 -9.53 3.12 -5.62
CA VAL A 187 -10.46 3.01 -4.48
C VAL A 187 -9.65 2.94 -3.20
N ILE A 188 -9.78 3.97 -2.36
CA ILE A 188 -8.98 4.17 -1.16
C ILE A 188 -9.90 4.09 0.05
N GLY A 189 -9.65 3.12 0.93
CA GLY A 189 -10.41 2.97 2.17
C GLY A 189 -9.69 2.13 3.21
N ASP A 190 -10.27 2.06 4.40
CA ASP A 190 -9.63 1.46 5.58
C ASP A 190 -10.18 0.07 5.93
N ARG A 191 -11.31 -0.34 5.34
CA ARG A 191 -11.94 -1.64 5.60
C ARG A 191 -11.85 -2.59 4.42
N LEU A 192 -11.65 -3.87 4.73
CA LEU A 192 -11.52 -4.90 3.71
C LEU A 192 -12.87 -5.35 3.17
N PHE A 193 -13.89 -5.54 4.02
CA PHE A 193 -15.22 -5.99 3.58
C PHE A 193 -16.06 -4.93 2.88
N THR A 194 -15.68 -3.65 2.96
CA THR A 194 -16.38 -2.59 2.24
C THR A 194 -15.56 -2.07 1.08
N ASP A 195 -14.41 -1.45 1.31
CA ASP A 195 -13.78 -0.62 0.28
C ASP A 195 -12.94 -1.45 -0.68
N ILE A 196 -12.17 -2.39 -0.15
CA ILE A 196 -11.40 -3.33 -0.99
C ILE A 196 -12.36 -4.27 -1.73
N LEU A 197 -13.39 -4.78 -1.04
CA LEU A 197 -14.39 -5.62 -1.67
C LEU A 197 -15.21 -4.88 -2.73
N LEU A 198 -15.59 -3.62 -2.49
CA LEU A 198 -16.22 -2.74 -3.49
C LEU A 198 -15.33 -2.67 -4.73
N SER A 199 -14.06 -2.31 -4.56
CA SER A 199 -13.11 -2.17 -5.67
C SER A 199 -12.91 -3.44 -6.48
N THR A 200 -12.81 -4.61 -5.83
CA THR A 200 -12.56 -5.89 -6.51
C THR A 200 -13.82 -6.49 -7.15
N THR A 201 -15.00 -5.95 -6.81
CA THR A 201 -16.28 -6.35 -7.38
C THR A 201 -16.82 -5.37 -8.40
N LEU A 202 -16.13 -4.24 -8.64
CA LEU A 202 -16.41 -3.37 -9.77
C LEU A 202 -16.31 -4.15 -11.10
N PRO A 203 -17.14 -3.81 -12.11
CA PRO A 203 -16.92 -4.24 -13.49
C PRO A 203 -15.48 -4.00 -13.92
N SER A 204 -14.87 -4.94 -14.63
CA SER A 204 -13.45 -4.84 -15.04
C SER A 204 -12.50 -4.63 -13.85
N SER A 205 -12.57 -5.51 -12.85
CA SER A 205 -11.79 -5.41 -11.60
C SER A 205 -10.27 -5.20 -11.77
N ASN A 206 -9.68 -5.65 -12.88
CA ASN A 206 -8.25 -5.44 -13.19
C ASN A 206 -7.89 -3.98 -13.54
N ASP A 207 -8.88 -3.17 -13.90
CA ASP A 207 -8.70 -1.75 -14.25
C ASP A 207 -8.69 -0.84 -13.03
N HIS A 208 -9.16 -1.37 -11.88
CA HIS A 208 -9.29 -0.65 -10.63
C HIS A 208 -8.17 -0.99 -9.65
N LEU A 209 -7.73 0.00 -8.88
CA LEU A 209 -6.66 -0.19 -7.89
C LEU A 209 -7.22 -0.10 -6.46
N PRO A 210 -7.39 -1.24 -5.76
CA PRO A 210 -7.75 -1.25 -4.36
C PRO A 210 -6.55 -0.87 -3.47
N ILE A 211 -6.69 0.22 -2.73
CA ILE A 211 -5.67 0.74 -1.81
C ILE A 211 -6.23 0.69 -0.39
N TRP A 212 -5.53 -0.04 0.48
CA TRP A 212 -5.91 -0.19 1.88
C TRP A 212 -5.09 0.72 2.79
N THR A 213 -5.76 1.60 3.52
CA THR A 213 -5.16 2.44 4.58
C THR A 213 -5.25 1.74 5.94
N THR A 214 -4.14 1.67 6.68
CA THR A 214 -4.09 0.93 7.96
C THR A 214 -4.08 1.82 9.20
N ARG A 215 -3.76 3.11 9.08
CA ARG A 215 -3.77 4.02 10.22
C ARG A 215 -5.18 4.59 10.38
N LEU A 216 -5.87 4.13 11.42
CA LEU A 216 -7.17 4.64 11.82
C LEU A 216 -7.00 5.81 12.79
N TRP A 217 -7.83 6.83 12.64
CA TRP A 217 -7.79 8.04 13.46
C TRP A 217 -8.68 7.95 14.70
N LYS A 218 -9.79 7.21 14.61
CA LYS A 218 -10.64 6.87 15.75
C LYS A 218 -10.42 5.43 16.16
N THR A 219 -10.83 5.11 17.39
CA THR A 219 -10.99 3.73 17.81
C THR A 219 -11.86 3.00 16.79
N PRO A 220 -11.46 1.80 16.34
CA PRO A 220 -12.19 1.09 15.32
C PRO A 220 -13.64 0.85 15.77
N ASP A 221 -14.60 1.26 14.94
CA ASP A 221 -16.03 1.14 15.25
C ASP A 221 -16.46 -0.32 15.49
N LEU A 222 -15.80 -1.27 14.81
CA LEU A 222 -16.05 -2.71 14.90
C LEU A 222 -14.73 -3.49 15.03
N PRO A 223 -14.12 -3.58 16.23
CA PRO A 223 -12.79 -4.17 16.43
C PRO A 223 -12.74 -5.66 16.08
N VAL A 224 -13.79 -6.41 16.44
CA VAL A 224 -13.90 -7.86 16.15
C VAL A 224 -13.97 -8.09 14.64
N LEU A 225 -14.79 -7.31 13.92
CA LEU A 225 -14.92 -7.45 12.48
C LEU A 225 -13.58 -7.15 11.78
N ARG A 226 -12.86 -6.11 12.20
CA ARG A 226 -11.52 -5.80 11.67
C ARG A 226 -10.50 -6.91 11.97
N PHE A 227 -10.58 -7.54 13.13
CA PHE A 227 -9.73 -8.68 13.45
C PHE A 227 -10.03 -9.85 12.50
N ILE A 228 -11.30 -10.15 12.24
CA ILE A 228 -11.71 -11.19 11.29
C ILE A 228 -11.22 -10.86 9.88
N GLU A 229 -11.46 -9.62 9.40
CA GLU A 229 -10.97 -9.12 8.10
C GLU A 229 -9.46 -9.35 7.92
N GLN A 230 -8.67 -8.89 8.90
CA GLN A 230 -7.22 -9.02 8.86
C GLN A 230 -6.77 -10.48 8.95
N SER A 231 -7.49 -11.31 9.70
CA SER A 231 -7.19 -12.74 9.83
C SER A 231 -7.43 -13.47 8.50
N ILE A 232 -8.54 -13.19 7.82
CA ILE A 232 -8.83 -13.73 6.48
C ILE A 232 -7.77 -13.27 5.48
N LEU A 233 -7.43 -11.98 5.44
CA LEU A 233 -6.38 -11.47 4.54
C LEU A 233 -5.04 -12.16 4.79
N ARG A 234 -4.64 -12.32 6.06
CA ARG A 234 -3.39 -13.02 6.42
C ARG A 234 -3.42 -14.48 5.97
N LEU A 235 -4.55 -15.17 6.14
CA LEU A 235 -4.73 -16.55 5.72
C LEU A 235 -4.61 -16.67 4.19
N VAL A 236 -5.25 -15.79 3.43
CA VAL A 236 -5.18 -15.76 1.96
C VAL A 236 -3.76 -15.52 1.47
N LEU A 237 -3.08 -14.50 2.03
CA LEU A 237 -1.70 -14.20 1.66
C LEU A 237 -0.77 -15.35 2.03
N TRP A 238 -1.00 -16.00 3.16
CA TRP A 238 -0.24 -17.18 3.54
C TRP A 238 -0.45 -18.34 2.57
N HIS A 239 -1.69 -18.67 2.23
CA HIS A 239 -2.00 -19.71 1.26
C HIS A 239 -1.39 -19.43 -0.12
N ARG A 240 -1.27 -18.14 -0.49
CA ARG A 240 -0.64 -17.70 -1.75
C ARG A 240 0.88 -17.55 -1.67
N ASN A 241 1.51 -17.88 -0.53
CA ASN A 241 2.92 -17.63 -0.25
C ASN A 241 3.36 -16.17 -0.47
N GLN A 242 2.48 -15.22 -0.15
CA GLN A 242 2.64 -13.79 -0.36
C GLN A 242 2.77 -13.04 0.97
N THR A 243 3.41 -11.87 0.95
CA THR A 243 3.52 -10.96 2.08
C THR A 243 3.58 -9.50 1.62
N PHE A 244 3.20 -8.56 2.49
CA PHE A 244 3.37 -7.13 2.20
C PHE A 244 4.80 -6.70 2.52
N ARG A 245 5.50 -6.14 1.53
CA ARG A 245 6.81 -5.49 1.67
C ARG A 245 6.71 -4.08 1.11
N ASN A 246 7.12 -3.08 1.89
CA ASN A 246 7.02 -1.65 1.56
C ASN A 246 5.63 -1.17 1.08
N GLY A 247 4.57 -1.92 1.37
CA GLY A 247 3.20 -1.59 0.99
C GLY A 247 2.70 -2.24 -0.29
N VAL A 248 3.49 -3.10 -0.94
CA VAL A 248 3.07 -3.93 -2.08
C VAL A 248 3.14 -5.40 -1.72
N ILE A 249 2.38 -6.21 -2.45
CA ILE A 249 2.42 -7.67 -2.29
C ILE A 249 3.61 -8.23 -3.05
N GLU A 250 4.43 -9.01 -2.35
CA GLU A 250 5.57 -9.74 -2.93
C GLU A 250 5.49 -11.22 -2.56
N GLN A 251 6.10 -12.07 -3.39
CA GLN A 251 6.31 -13.47 -3.06
C GLN A 251 7.24 -13.58 -1.85
N ARG A 252 6.93 -14.48 -0.93
CA ARG A 252 7.80 -14.77 0.21
C ARG A 252 9.07 -15.42 -0.27
N ALA A 253 10.17 -15.04 0.37
CA ALA A 253 11.43 -15.73 0.17
C ALA A 253 11.32 -17.18 0.66
N ARG A 254 12.00 -18.11 -0.02
CA ARG A 254 12.11 -19.51 0.42
C ARG A 254 12.62 -19.54 1.88
N GLY A 255 11.76 -20.01 2.80
CA GLY A 255 12.07 -20.12 4.24
C GLY A 255 11.39 -19.10 5.17
N GLU A 256 10.60 -18.16 4.65
CA GLU A 256 9.80 -17.23 5.47
C GLU A 256 8.50 -17.89 5.98
N THR A 257 8.37 -18.12 7.28
CA THR A 257 7.20 -18.76 7.90
C THR A 257 6.10 -17.78 8.33
N TRP A 258 4.91 -18.32 8.63
CA TRP A 258 3.67 -17.63 9.00
C TRP A 258 3.79 -16.70 10.22
N LEU A 259 4.66 -17.02 11.16
CA LEU A 259 4.92 -16.21 12.35
C LEU A 259 6.14 -15.31 12.11
N GLY A 260 5.90 -14.03 11.87
CA GLY A 260 6.84 -13.03 12.38
C GLY A 260 7.06 -13.32 13.88
N LYS A 261 8.34 -13.39 14.29
CA LYS A 261 8.91 -13.99 15.52
C LYS A 261 9.30 -15.49 15.49
N GLU A 262 9.06 -16.23 14.41
CA GLU A 262 9.69 -17.54 14.18
C GLU A 262 10.91 -17.53 13.26
N GLY A 263 11.38 -16.32 12.91
CA GLY A 263 12.78 -16.12 12.53
C GLY A 263 13.74 -16.69 13.59
N TRP A 264 13.31 -16.81 14.86
CA TRP A 264 14.08 -17.49 15.89
C TRP A 264 14.18 -19.00 15.65
N LEU A 265 13.09 -19.71 15.33
CA LEU A 265 13.13 -21.15 15.08
C LEU A 265 13.91 -21.49 13.80
N TRP A 266 13.81 -20.64 12.77
CA TRP A 266 14.67 -20.70 11.59
C TRP A 266 16.12 -20.36 11.92
N TRP A 267 16.40 -19.34 12.74
CA TRP A 267 17.77 -18.98 13.17
C TRP A 267 18.39 -20.08 14.04
N VAL A 268 17.60 -20.72 14.90
CA VAL A 268 17.98 -21.89 15.70
C VAL A 268 18.23 -23.09 14.79
N ARG A 269 17.31 -23.44 13.88
CA ARG A 269 17.55 -24.49 12.86
C ARG A 269 18.78 -24.19 12.02
N LYS A 270 18.99 -22.93 11.61
CA LYS A 270 20.15 -22.48 10.84
C LYS A 270 21.44 -22.53 11.64
N ARG A 271 21.43 -22.17 12.92
CA ARG A 271 22.57 -22.30 13.84
C ARG A 271 22.90 -23.76 14.16
N VAL A 272 21.88 -24.60 14.33
CA VAL A 272 22.02 -26.05 14.52
C VAL A 272 22.56 -26.70 13.23
N LEU A 273 22.02 -26.36 12.05
CA LEU A 273 22.54 -26.80 10.76
C LEU A 273 23.98 -26.32 10.51
N MET A 274 24.33 -25.08 10.89
CA MET A 274 25.71 -24.56 10.82
C MET A 274 26.66 -25.24 11.82
N ALA A 275 26.15 -25.70 12.97
CA ALA A 275 26.91 -26.48 13.93
C ALA A 275 27.12 -27.94 13.47
N VAL A 276 26.14 -28.51 12.75
CA VAL A 276 26.14 -29.89 12.25
C VAL A 276 26.84 -30.02 10.89
N GLN A 277 26.87 -28.98 10.06
CA GLN A 277 27.42 -28.98 8.70
C GLN A 277 28.54 -27.95 8.52
N ARG A 278 29.60 -28.04 9.33
CA ARG A 278 30.84 -27.30 9.03
C ARG A 278 31.38 -27.77 7.68
N GLY A 279 31.27 -26.93 6.64
CA GLY A 279 32.00 -27.11 5.38
C GLY A 279 31.20 -27.19 4.08
N LYS A 280 29.86 -27.10 4.08
CA LYS A 280 29.08 -27.01 2.82
C LYS A 280 28.74 -25.57 2.45
N PRO A 281 28.89 -25.14 1.18
CA PRO A 281 28.52 -23.80 0.75
C PRO A 281 27.02 -23.59 0.96
N ILE A 282 26.70 -22.48 1.62
CA ILE A 282 25.33 -22.06 1.92
C ILE A 282 24.65 -21.74 0.58
N PRO A 283 23.43 -22.25 0.31
CA PRO A 283 22.70 -21.83 -0.88
C PRO A 283 22.50 -20.30 -0.84
N PRO A 284 22.67 -19.59 -1.97
CA PRO A 284 22.59 -18.14 -1.98
C PRO A 284 21.28 -17.67 -1.36
N GLY A 285 21.37 -16.56 -0.60
CA GLY A 285 20.21 -15.91 -0.02
C GLY A 285 19.13 -15.65 -1.08
N PRO A 286 17.86 -15.50 -0.66
CA PRO A 286 16.77 -15.34 -1.62
C PRO A 286 17.08 -14.19 -2.58
N VAL A 287 17.11 -14.50 -3.88
CA VAL A 287 17.20 -13.50 -4.94
C VAL A 287 16.05 -12.52 -4.72
N PRO A 288 16.30 -11.21 -4.62
CA PRO A 288 15.20 -10.25 -4.56
C PRO A 288 14.34 -10.45 -5.81
N SER A 289 13.07 -10.81 -5.63
CA SER A 289 12.13 -10.81 -6.75
C SER A 289 12.15 -9.43 -7.41
N PRO A 290 11.92 -9.35 -8.74
CA PRO A 290 11.76 -8.06 -9.40
C PRO A 290 10.75 -7.23 -8.61
N ALA A 291 11.16 -6.01 -8.25
CA ALA A 291 10.35 -5.12 -7.43
C ALA A 291 8.96 -4.99 -8.07
N ASN A 292 7.91 -5.25 -7.29
CA ASN A 292 6.54 -5.16 -7.78
C ASN A 292 6.34 -3.77 -8.43
N PRO A 293 5.83 -3.68 -9.68
CA PRO A 293 5.74 -2.41 -10.40
C PRO A 293 4.86 -1.37 -9.69
N LEU A 294 3.96 -1.81 -8.80
CA LEU A 294 3.14 -0.93 -7.97
C LEU A 294 3.95 -0.18 -6.90
N ALA A 295 5.18 -0.62 -6.59
CA ALA A 295 6.02 0.00 -5.58
C ALA A 295 6.37 1.45 -5.95
N LYS A 296 6.41 1.78 -7.25
CA LYS A 296 6.65 3.13 -7.76
C LYS A 296 5.58 4.14 -7.35
N PHE A 297 4.37 3.67 -7.00
CA PHE A 297 3.28 4.54 -6.56
C PHE A 297 3.35 4.89 -5.06
N ILE A 298 4.30 4.31 -4.33
CA ILE A 298 4.46 4.51 -2.90
C ILE A 298 5.71 5.36 -2.67
N LEU A 299 5.51 6.55 -2.14
CA LEU A 299 6.58 7.45 -1.74
C LEU A 299 7.44 6.79 -0.63
N PRO A 300 8.78 6.97 -0.70
CA PRO A 300 9.67 6.46 0.33
C PRO A 300 9.29 7.04 1.68
N LEU A 301 9.46 6.25 2.74
CA LEU A 301 9.35 6.80 4.08
C LEU A 301 10.40 7.91 4.22
N PRO A 302 10.07 9.06 4.84
CA PRO A 302 11.12 9.96 5.29
C PRO A 302 12.09 9.11 6.10
N ALA A 303 13.38 9.20 5.79
CA ALA A 303 14.40 8.45 6.49
C ALA A 303 14.35 8.85 7.97
N VAL A 304 13.52 8.16 8.75
CA VAL A 304 13.66 8.13 10.19
C VAL A 304 14.98 7.43 10.34
N VAL A 305 16.05 8.18 10.54
CA VAL A 305 17.31 7.64 11.03
C VAL A 305 16.90 6.84 12.26
N PRO A 306 16.90 5.50 12.21
CA PRO A 306 16.71 4.77 13.45
C PRO A 306 17.91 5.22 14.26
N TRP A 307 17.67 5.92 15.36
CA TRP A 307 18.69 6.06 16.39
C TRP A 307 19.08 4.62 16.74
N ARG A 308 20.14 4.12 16.10
CA ARG A 308 20.70 2.83 16.44
C ARG A 308 21.26 3.07 17.83
N PRO A 309 20.79 2.32 18.85
CA PRO A 309 21.50 2.36 20.10
C PRO A 309 22.86 1.71 19.80
N THR A 310 23.88 2.52 19.58
CA THR A 310 25.24 2.04 19.29
C THR A 310 25.88 1.46 20.55
N THR A 311 25.27 1.72 21.71
CA THR A 311 25.70 1.22 23.01
C THR A 311 24.69 0.24 23.59
N TYR A 312 25.19 -0.73 24.37
CA TYR A 312 24.40 -1.74 25.07
C TYR A 312 23.33 -1.11 25.99
N LEU A 313 23.65 0.04 26.61
CA LEU A 313 22.71 0.83 27.43
C LEU A 313 21.53 1.36 26.61
N GLY A 314 21.76 1.79 25.37
CA GLY A 314 20.69 2.30 24.51
C GLY A 314 19.70 1.19 24.12
N TRP A 315 20.18 -0.04 23.91
CA TRP A 315 19.31 -1.19 23.64
C TRP A 315 18.49 -1.59 24.88
N ALA A 316 19.11 -1.58 26.06
CA ALA A 316 18.42 -1.86 27.32
C ALA A 316 17.30 -0.84 27.61
N TRP A 317 17.58 0.45 27.38
CA TRP A 317 16.58 1.52 27.54
C TRP A 317 15.43 1.41 26.52
N TYR A 318 15.75 1.12 25.25
CA TYR A 318 14.75 0.95 24.19
C TYR A 318 13.80 -0.23 24.46
N TYR A 319 14.33 -1.39 24.84
CA TYR A 319 13.50 -2.56 25.17
C TYR A 319 12.73 -2.37 26.47
N SER A 320 13.30 -1.66 27.46
CA SER A 320 12.59 -1.27 28.69
C SER A 320 11.36 -0.41 28.39
N LYS A 321 11.48 0.59 27.50
CA LYS A 321 10.36 1.45 27.08
C LYS A 321 9.28 0.70 26.30
N ILE A 322 9.68 -0.23 25.41
CA ILE A 322 8.72 -1.06 24.66
C ILE A 322 7.96 -1.96 25.64
N PHE A 323 8.63 -2.65 26.56
CA PHE A 323 7.96 -3.55 27.49
C PHE A 323 7.12 -2.80 28.54
N ALA A 324 7.57 -1.65 29.05
CA ALA A 324 6.79 -0.81 29.97
C ALA A 324 5.50 -0.24 29.33
N LYS A 325 5.42 -0.20 28.00
CA LYS A 325 4.21 0.17 27.27
C LYS A 325 3.20 -0.99 27.15
N TYR A 326 3.66 -2.23 27.32
CA TYR A 326 2.83 -3.44 27.20
C TYR A 326 2.49 -4.10 28.53
N THR A 327 3.16 -3.76 29.62
CA THR A 327 2.83 -4.27 30.96
C THR A 327 2.90 -3.15 32.00
N GLY A 328 1.86 -3.08 32.84
CA GLY A 328 1.71 -2.06 33.87
C GLY A 328 2.95 -1.94 34.77
N LYS A 329 3.38 -0.67 34.92
CA LYS A 329 4.39 -0.08 35.82
C LYS A 329 5.23 -1.03 36.70
N GLY A 330 6.54 -1.02 36.46
CA GLY A 330 7.56 -0.86 37.52
C GLY A 330 8.42 -2.07 37.87
N SER A 331 7.87 -3.28 37.97
CA SER A 331 8.57 -4.40 38.64
C SER A 331 9.69 -5.05 37.81
N TRP A 332 9.61 -5.01 36.47
CA TRP A 332 10.54 -5.74 35.60
C TRP A 332 11.86 -5.04 35.28
N ILE A 333 11.99 -3.74 35.56
CA ILE A 333 13.27 -3.03 35.36
C ILE A 333 14.33 -3.63 36.30
N ALA A 334 13.94 -3.98 37.54
CA ALA A 334 14.81 -4.67 38.49
C ALA A 334 15.19 -6.09 37.99
N LEU A 335 14.26 -6.84 37.39
CA LEU A 335 14.54 -8.17 36.82
C LEU A 335 15.45 -8.11 35.59
N VAL A 336 15.32 -7.11 34.72
CA VAL A 336 16.22 -6.92 33.59
C VAL A 336 17.63 -6.55 34.08
N TRP A 337 17.75 -5.66 35.07
CA TRP A 337 19.04 -5.34 35.68
C TRP A 337 19.65 -6.54 36.43
N ALA A 338 18.85 -7.33 37.14
CA ALA A 338 19.30 -8.56 37.78
C ALA A 338 19.74 -9.62 36.75
N TRP A 339 19.04 -9.75 35.62
CA TRP A 339 19.40 -10.68 34.55
C TRP A 339 20.65 -10.25 33.78
N VAL A 340 20.81 -8.94 33.54
CA VAL A 340 22.04 -8.36 32.95
C VAL A 340 23.22 -8.53 33.92
N GLY A 341 23.02 -8.30 35.23
CA GLY A 341 24.01 -8.57 36.27
C GLY A 341 24.40 -10.06 36.34
N ALA A 342 23.42 -10.97 36.25
CA ALA A 342 23.64 -12.40 36.23
C ALA A 342 24.43 -12.85 34.99
N ARG A 343 24.19 -12.27 33.80
CA ARG A 343 25.03 -12.52 32.61
C ARG A 343 26.48 -12.03 32.79
N GLY A 344 26.68 -10.90 33.47
CA GLY A 344 28.01 -10.41 33.83
C GLY A 344 28.77 -11.36 34.76
N ALA A 345 28.06 -11.99 35.71
CA ALA A 345 28.65 -12.98 36.62
C ALA A 345 28.96 -14.31 35.90
N VAL A 346 28.06 -14.79 35.03
CA VAL A 346 28.25 -16.05 34.29
C VAL A 346 29.40 -15.96 33.29
N THR A 347 29.58 -14.81 32.62
CA THR A 347 30.70 -14.59 31.69
C THR A 347 32.04 -14.51 32.41
N LYS A 348 32.11 -13.85 33.58
CA LYS A 348 33.31 -13.86 34.43
C LYS A 348 33.64 -15.26 34.96
N SER A 349 32.64 -16.00 35.41
CA SER A 349 32.83 -17.38 35.91
C SER A 349 33.29 -18.35 34.81
N TRP A 350 32.77 -18.19 33.58
CA TRP A 350 33.22 -18.97 32.42
C TRP A 350 34.65 -18.60 32.00
N SER A 351 35.02 -17.32 32.04
CA SER A 351 36.40 -16.89 31.73
C SER A 351 37.42 -17.45 32.74
N LEU A 352 37.05 -17.51 34.03
CA LEU A 352 37.85 -18.13 35.09
C LEU A 352 37.95 -19.66 34.92
N GLY A 353 36.86 -20.31 34.52
CA GLY A 353 36.84 -21.74 34.20
C GLY A 353 37.75 -22.10 33.03
N MET A 354 37.73 -21.30 31.95
CA MET A 354 38.60 -21.50 30.79
C MET A 354 40.08 -21.30 31.14
N LYS A 355 40.40 -20.30 31.97
CA LYS A 355 41.79 -20.04 32.42
C LYS A 355 42.34 -21.20 33.27
N LYS A 356 41.52 -21.79 34.15
CA LYS A 356 41.89 -23.00 34.92
C LYS A 356 42.07 -24.23 34.03
N ILE A 357 41.29 -24.37 32.96
CA ILE A 357 41.42 -25.48 32.00
C ILE A 357 42.72 -25.33 31.18
N GLU A 358 43.08 -24.11 30.78
CA GLU A 358 44.36 -23.83 30.11
C GLU A 358 45.56 -24.08 31.03
N GLU A 359 45.52 -23.62 32.28
CA GLU A 359 46.57 -23.89 33.27
C GLU A 359 46.73 -25.40 33.55
N ALA A 360 45.63 -26.15 33.63
CA ALA A 360 45.66 -27.60 33.79
C ALA A 360 46.26 -28.32 32.58
N ARG A 361 46.00 -27.84 31.36
CA ARG A 361 46.63 -28.35 30.13
C ARG A 361 48.12 -28.03 30.07
N ALA A 362 48.53 -26.82 30.46
CA ALA A 362 49.94 -26.42 30.52
C ALA A 362 50.76 -27.24 31.54
N ARG A 363 50.14 -27.63 32.67
CA ARG A 363 50.77 -28.54 33.65
C ARG A 363 50.91 -29.96 33.14
N ARG A 364 49.97 -30.45 32.33
CA ARG A 364 50.06 -31.77 31.69
C ARG A 364 51.13 -31.81 30.61
N THR A 365 51.26 -30.78 29.78
CA THR A 365 52.35 -30.69 28.78
C THR A 365 53.73 -30.59 29.44
N ARG A 366 53.88 -29.83 30.55
CA ARG A 366 55.15 -29.84 31.32
C ARG A 366 55.50 -31.21 31.89
N LYS A 367 54.54 -31.98 32.40
CA LYS A 367 54.80 -33.34 32.91
C LYS A 367 55.20 -34.33 31.80
N VAL A 368 54.66 -34.16 30.59
CA VAL A 368 55.02 -35.00 29.44
C VAL A 368 56.43 -34.68 28.93
N VAL A 369 56.88 -33.42 28.99
CA VAL A 369 58.25 -33.02 28.59
C VAL A 369 59.31 -33.49 29.60
N VAL A 370 58.98 -33.56 30.90
CA VAL A 370 59.90 -34.07 31.94
C VAL A 370 59.99 -35.60 31.95
N ALA A 371 59.07 -36.31 31.30
CA ALA A 371 58.99 -37.77 31.28
C ALA A 371 59.63 -38.44 30.06
N GLN A 372 60.33 -37.71 29.18
CA GLN A 372 61.18 -38.35 28.15
C GLN A 372 62.54 -38.74 28.78
N PRO A 373 62.88 -40.03 28.89
CA PRO A 373 64.19 -40.45 29.35
C PRO A 373 65.22 -40.29 28.22
N ALA A 374 66.41 -39.85 28.61
CA ALA A 374 67.59 -39.84 27.78
C ALA A 374 68.02 -41.29 27.44
N GLU A 375 67.80 -41.72 26.21
CA GLU A 375 68.42 -42.91 25.65
C GLU A 375 68.82 -42.60 24.21
N VAL A 376 70.07 -42.16 24.03
CA VAL A 376 71.00 -42.57 22.94
C VAL A 376 72.37 -42.04 23.33
N LYS A 377 73.28 -42.92 23.78
CA LYS A 377 74.73 -42.79 23.59
C LYS A 377 75.45 -44.11 23.85
N SER A 378 76.34 -44.45 22.90
CA SER A 378 77.35 -45.53 22.87
C SER A 378 76.84 -46.97 22.86
N SER A 379 77.38 -47.91 22.09
CA SER A 379 78.44 -47.95 21.06
C SER A 379 78.37 -49.32 20.40
#